data_AF-A0A8C0SYD7-F1
#
_entry.id   AF-A0A8C0SYD7-F1
#
_cell.length_a   1.000
_cell.length_b   1.000
_cell.length_c   1.000
_cell.angle_alpha   90.00
_cell.angle_beta   90.00
_cell.angle_gamma   90.00
#
_symmetry.space_group_name_H-M   'P 1'
#
loop_
_entity.id
_entity.type
_entity.pdbx_description
1 polymer ?
#
loop_
_entity_poly.entity_id
_entity_poly.type
_entity_poly.pdbx_seq_one_letter_code
_entity_poly.pdbx_strand_id
1 'polypeptide(L)'
;ELKTMQGPGHSRRPRRHGLSRSRRAELQFPVSHVDRLLREGCYAHRLSSSTPVFLTGILEYLTSNILELVGQEACNSHKMRITPEHMQKALGNNQYLSQLFEENTYSQGDGMRRDFLRSLSKSRPAG
;
A
#
# COMPACT_ATOMS: atom_id res chain seq x y z
N GLU A 1 15.25 -47.83 -50.71
CA GLU A 1 15.50 -46.72 -49.76
C GLU A 1 14.32 -45.75 -49.81
N LEU A 2 13.62 -45.54 -48.70
CA LEU A 2 12.49 -44.60 -48.60
C LEU A 2 12.93 -43.36 -47.83
N LYS A 3 12.99 -42.23 -48.54
CA LYS A 3 13.50 -40.94 -48.06
C LYS A 3 12.42 -40.23 -47.24
N THR A 4 12.79 -39.88 -46.01
CA THR A 4 12.02 -39.17 -44.99
C THR A 4 11.47 -37.83 -45.50
N MET A 5 10.17 -37.58 -45.36
CA MET A 5 9.59 -36.23 -45.50
C MET A 5 9.34 -35.63 -44.12
N GLN A 6 10.32 -34.88 -43.61
CA GLN A 6 10.11 -33.94 -42.50
C GLN A 6 9.42 -32.69 -43.04
N GLY A 7 8.17 -32.46 -42.61
CA GLY A 7 7.46 -31.21 -42.87
C GLY A 7 8.14 -30.01 -42.20
N PRO A 8 7.89 -28.78 -42.67
CA PRO A 8 8.57 -27.59 -42.17
C PRO A 8 8.20 -27.33 -40.70
N GLY A 9 9.20 -27.45 -39.83
CA GLY A 9 9.09 -27.12 -38.41
C GLY A 9 8.71 -25.65 -38.22
N HIS A 10 7.62 -25.40 -37.50
CA HIS A 10 7.26 -24.06 -37.05
C HIS A 10 8.40 -23.52 -36.17
N SER A 11 9.20 -22.61 -36.73
CA SER A 11 10.22 -21.86 -35.98
C SER A 11 9.52 -21.06 -34.88
N ARG A 12 9.65 -21.54 -33.63
CA ARG A 12 9.17 -20.82 -32.44
C ARG A 12 10.02 -19.56 -32.29
N ARG A 13 9.54 -18.44 -32.86
CA ARG A 13 10.17 -17.13 -32.65
C ARG A 13 10.32 -16.90 -31.14
N PRO A 14 11.50 -16.47 -30.65
CA PRO A 14 11.70 -16.17 -29.24
C PRO A 14 10.65 -15.16 -28.78
N ARG A 15 9.87 -15.50 -27.75
CA ARG A 15 8.92 -14.56 -27.14
C ARG A 15 9.72 -13.42 -26.53
N ARG A 16 9.68 -12.25 -27.15
CA ARG A 16 10.21 -11.02 -26.55
C ARG A 16 9.47 -10.82 -25.22
N HIS A 17 10.21 -10.66 -24.13
CA HIS A 17 9.62 -10.29 -22.85
C HIS A 17 8.94 -8.92 -23.01
N GLY A 18 7.61 -8.92 -22.91
CA GLY A 18 6.83 -7.69 -22.92
C GLY A 18 7.16 -6.86 -21.69
N LEU A 19 7.08 -5.52 -21.82
CA LEU A 19 7.18 -4.62 -20.68
C LEU A 19 6.09 -4.95 -19.65
N SER A 20 6.45 -4.93 -18.36
CA SER A 20 5.49 -5.15 -17.28
C SER A 20 4.43 -4.04 -17.26
N ARG A 21 3.24 -4.36 -16.76
CA ARG A 21 2.15 -3.38 -16.62
C ARG A 21 2.56 -2.17 -15.77
N SER A 22 3.30 -2.40 -14.68
CA SER A 22 3.89 -1.32 -13.85
C SER A 22 4.84 -0.44 -14.64
N ARG A 23 5.81 -1.03 -15.37
CA ARG A 23 6.77 -0.24 -16.15
C ARG A 23 6.09 0.56 -17.27
N ARG A 24 5.04 0.02 -17.89
CA ARG A 24 4.24 0.73 -18.92
C ARG A 24 3.42 1.87 -18.35
N ALA A 25 3.04 1.79 -17.08
CA ALA A 25 2.29 2.82 -16.36
C ALA A 25 3.19 3.78 -15.56
N GLU A 26 4.51 3.58 -15.61
CA GLU A 26 5.50 4.36 -14.85
C GLU A 26 5.30 4.33 -13.32
N LEU A 27 4.74 3.23 -12.83
CA LEU A 27 4.50 3.00 -11.40
C LEU A 27 5.58 2.09 -10.80
N GLN A 28 6.08 2.44 -9.61
CA GLN A 28 6.93 1.57 -8.81
C GLN A 28 6.15 0.40 -8.21
N PHE A 29 4.89 0.62 -7.86
CA PHE A 29 4.04 -0.40 -7.26
C PHE A 29 3.59 -1.47 -8.28
N PRO A 30 3.39 -2.72 -7.83
CA PRO A 30 3.11 -3.84 -8.72
C PRO A 30 1.64 -3.88 -9.18
N VAL A 31 1.34 -3.28 -10.34
CA VAL A 31 -0.01 -3.22 -10.94
C VAL A 31 -0.64 -4.61 -11.10
N SER A 32 0.15 -5.59 -11.54
CA SER A 32 -0.35 -6.97 -11.71
C SER A 32 -0.73 -7.62 -10.38
N HIS A 33 -0.09 -7.24 -9.28
CA HIS A 33 -0.41 -7.76 -7.96
C HIS A 33 -1.72 -7.16 -7.45
N VAL A 34 -1.92 -5.84 -7.63
CA VAL A 34 -3.16 -5.14 -7.26
C VAL A 34 -4.35 -5.68 -8.07
N ASP A 35 -4.19 -5.90 -9.39
CA ASP A 35 -5.23 -6.54 -10.23
C ASP A 35 -5.65 -7.91 -9.71
N ARG A 36 -4.69 -8.74 -9.27
CA ARG A 36 -4.98 -10.04 -8.67
C ARG A 36 -5.77 -9.89 -7.37
N LEU A 37 -5.34 -9.02 -6.46
CA LEU A 37 -6.03 -8.76 -5.20
C LEU A 37 -7.46 -8.27 -5.41
N LEU A 38 -7.69 -7.39 -6.40
CA LEU A 38 -9.03 -6.90 -6.73
C LEU A 38 -9.96 -8.00 -7.24
N ARG A 39 -9.43 -9.00 -7.96
CA ARG A 39 -10.20 -10.15 -8.44
C ARG A 39 -10.51 -11.15 -7.34
N GLU A 40 -9.53 -11.41 -6.47
CA GLU A 40 -9.68 -12.29 -5.30
C GLU A 40 -10.65 -11.72 -4.27
N GLY A 41 -10.68 -10.40 -4.10
CA GLY A 41 -11.62 -9.72 -3.20
C GLY A 41 -13.07 -9.63 -3.73
N CYS A 42 -13.32 -10.08 -4.96
CA CYS A 42 -14.66 -10.08 -5.59
C CYS A 42 -15.44 -8.75 -5.49
N TYR A 43 -14.75 -7.60 -5.49
CA TYR A 43 -15.37 -6.27 -5.32
C TYR A 43 -16.38 -5.92 -6.43
N ALA A 44 -16.22 -6.52 -7.62
CA ALA A 44 -17.14 -6.36 -8.74
C ALA A 44 -17.10 -7.60 -9.64
N HIS A 45 -18.20 -7.86 -10.36
CA HIS A 45 -18.28 -8.96 -11.32
C HIS A 45 -17.28 -8.83 -12.49
N ARG A 46 -17.00 -7.59 -12.92
CA ARG A 46 -16.01 -7.27 -13.96
C ARG A 46 -15.20 -6.04 -13.56
N LEU A 47 -13.90 -6.07 -13.86
CA LEU A 47 -12.97 -4.97 -13.64
C LEU A 47 -12.44 -4.48 -14.98
N SER A 48 -12.40 -3.16 -15.17
CA SER A 48 -11.77 -2.55 -16.34
C SER A 48 -10.25 -2.74 -16.28
N SER A 49 -9.60 -2.77 -17.44
CA SER A 49 -8.13 -2.86 -17.53
C SER A 49 -7.43 -1.65 -16.91
N SER A 50 -8.10 -0.50 -16.83
CA SER A 50 -7.56 0.72 -16.20
C SER A 50 -7.69 0.74 -14.68
N THR A 51 -8.64 0.01 -14.11
CA THR A 51 -8.92 -0.02 -12.66
C THR A 51 -7.68 -0.33 -11.81
N PRO A 52 -6.93 -1.42 -12.06
CA PRO A 52 -5.75 -1.71 -11.24
C PRO A 52 -4.65 -0.67 -11.41
N VAL A 53 -4.49 -0.07 -12.59
CA VAL A 53 -3.49 0.99 -12.82
C VAL A 53 -3.84 2.22 -11.98
N PHE A 54 -5.10 2.65 -12.04
CA PHE A 54 -5.61 3.81 -11.30
C PHE A 54 -5.45 3.64 -9.79
N LEU A 55 -5.91 2.50 -9.24
CA LEU A 55 -5.78 2.23 -7.82
C LEU A 55 -4.31 2.13 -7.39
N THR A 56 -3.46 1.46 -8.18
CA THR A 56 -2.02 1.36 -7.88
C THR A 56 -1.38 2.74 -7.82
N GLY A 57 -1.73 3.65 -8.73
CA GLY A 57 -1.23 5.03 -8.72
C GLY A 57 -1.64 5.79 -7.47
N ILE A 58 -2.89 5.64 -7.02
CA ILE A 58 -3.35 6.26 -5.75
C ILE A 58 -2.57 5.72 -4.56
N LEU A 59 -2.38 4.40 -4.47
CA LEU A 59 -1.63 3.77 -3.37
C LEU A 59 -0.17 4.22 -3.36
N GLU A 60 0.46 4.35 -4.52
CA GLU A 60 1.83 4.83 -4.66
C GLU A 60 1.96 6.29 -4.23
N TYR A 61 1.02 7.14 -4.68
CA TYR A 61 0.97 8.55 -4.29
C TYR A 61 0.81 8.73 -2.77
N LEU A 62 -0.17 8.05 -2.17
CA LEU A 62 -0.41 8.12 -0.73
C LEU A 62 0.79 7.62 0.06
N THR A 63 1.39 6.50 -0.35
CA THR A 63 2.58 5.96 0.33
C THR A 63 3.75 6.93 0.24
N SER A 64 3.97 7.53 -0.93
CA SER A 64 5.05 8.50 -1.14
C SER A 64 4.86 9.75 -0.27
N ASN A 65 3.65 10.28 -0.22
CA ASN A 65 3.30 11.43 0.62
C ASN A 65 3.48 11.13 2.13
N ILE A 66 3.08 9.94 2.58
CA ILE A 66 3.31 9.51 3.97
C ILE A 66 4.82 9.39 4.25
N LEU A 67 5.58 8.75 3.35
CA LEU A 67 7.02 8.58 3.50
C LEU A 67 7.79 9.90 3.49
N GLU A 68 7.34 10.88 2.71
CA GLU A 68 7.91 12.22 2.69
C GLU A 68 7.77 12.92 4.05
N LEU A 69 6.56 12.94 4.60
CA LEU A 69 6.29 13.55 5.91
C LEU A 69 7.03 12.83 7.05
N VAL A 70 7.01 11.49 7.05
CA VAL A 70 7.71 10.69 8.06
C VAL A 70 9.24 10.79 7.90
N GLY A 71 9.72 10.90 6.66
CA GLY A 71 11.13 11.12 6.35
C GLY A 71 11.61 12.49 6.85
N GLN A 72 10.79 13.53 6.70
CA GLN A 72 11.07 14.85 7.25
C GLN A 72 11.18 14.80 8.78
N GLU A 73 10.27 14.09 9.48
CA GLU A 73 10.36 13.91 10.93
C GLU A 73 11.61 13.12 11.37
N ALA A 74 12.08 12.17 10.55
CA ALA A 74 13.33 11.47 10.79
C ALA A 74 14.54 12.39 10.67
N CYS A 75 14.59 13.20 9.59
CA CYS A 75 15.61 14.21 9.36
C CYS A 75 15.64 15.26 10.47
N ASN A 76 14.47 15.75 10.91
CA ASN A 76 14.31 16.69 12.03
C ASN A 76 14.83 16.10 13.35
N SER A 77 14.71 14.78 13.52
CA SER A 77 15.23 14.05 14.69
C SER A 77 16.72 13.66 14.54
N HIS A 78 17.40 14.14 13.48
CA HIS A 78 18.78 13.79 13.11
C HIS A 78 19.05 12.29 12.96
N LYS A 79 18.03 11.52 12.56
CA LYS A 79 18.11 10.07 12.36
C LYS A 79 17.95 9.73 10.87
N MET A 80 18.85 8.91 10.33
CA MET A 80 18.78 8.44 8.93
C MET A 80 17.75 7.32 8.70
N ARG A 81 17.38 6.60 9.76
CA ARG A 81 16.42 5.50 9.68
C ARG A 81 15.04 5.95 10.14
N ILE A 82 14.02 5.68 9.34
CA ILE A 82 12.63 5.85 9.75
C ILE A 82 12.30 4.87 10.88
N THR A 83 11.70 5.37 11.95
CA THR A 83 11.24 4.61 13.12
C THR A 83 9.77 4.90 13.39
N PRO A 84 9.05 4.05 14.15
CA PRO A 84 7.65 4.31 14.51
C PRO A 84 7.43 5.65 15.24
N GLU A 85 8.44 6.17 15.95
CA GLU A 85 8.40 7.48 16.61
C GLU A 85 8.18 8.62 15.61
N HIS A 86 8.85 8.57 14.45
CA HIS A 86 8.70 9.59 13.40
C HIS A 86 7.31 9.55 12.77
N MET A 87 6.74 8.34 12.67
CA MET A 87 5.37 8.16 12.19
C MET A 87 4.36 8.77 13.17
N GLN A 88 4.54 8.55 14.47
CA GLN A 88 3.69 9.18 15.50
C GLN A 88 3.79 10.72 15.49
N LYS A 89 4.99 11.28 15.30
CA LYS A 89 5.17 12.74 15.15
C LYS A 89 4.47 13.27 13.90
N ALA A 90 4.64 12.60 12.76
CA ALA A 90 3.98 12.99 11.51
C ALA A 90 2.45 12.94 11.62
N LEU A 91 1.89 11.94 12.31
CA LEU A 91 0.45 11.87 12.61
C LEU A 91 -0.01 13.04 13.48
N GLY A 92 0.74 13.38 14.54
CA GLY A 92 0.40 14.49 15.43
C GLY A 92 0.47 15.86 14.76
N ASN A 93 1.36 16.01 13.76
CA ASN A 93 1.60 17.28 13.07
C ASN A 93 0.73 17.47 11.82
N ASN A 94 0.15 16.39 11.26
CA ASN A 94 -0.62 16.46 10.02
C ASN A 94 -2.07 15.99 10.22
N GLN A 95 -3.00 16.94 10.13
CA GLN A 95 -4.44 16.68 10.30
C GLN A 95 -5.02 15.67 9.30
N TYR A 96 -4.55 15.66 8.06
CA TYR A 96 -5.05 14.74 7.03
C TYR A 96 -4.57 13.32 7.27
N LEU A 97 -3.32 13.16 7.72
CA LEU A 97 -2.82 11.85 8.14
C LEU A 97 -3.53 11.40 9.41
N SER A 98 -3.71 12.27 10.40
CA SER A 98 -4.49 11.95 11.60
C SER A 98 -5.88 11.43 11.20
N GLN A 99 -6.62 12.15 10.36
CA GLN A 99 -7.94 11.72 9.88
C GLN A 99 -7.92 10.42 9.09
N LEU A 100 -6.87 10.18 8.29
CA LEU A 100 -6.73 8.94 7.51
C LEU A 100 -6.50 7.72 8.41
N PHE A 101 -5.80 7.89 9.53
CA PHE A 101 -5.43 6.84 10.48
C PHE A 101 -6.28 6.85 11.75
N GLU A 102 -7.19 7.81 11.89
CA GLU A 102 -8.22 7.83 12.91
C GLU A 102 -9.13 6.64 12.65
N GLU A 103 -9.14 5.70 13.60
CA GLU A 103 -10.17 4.67 13.62
C GLU A 103 -11.52 5.40 13.63
N ASN A 104 -12.27 5.27 12.53
CA ASN A 104 -13.70 5.53 12.55
C ASN A 104 -14.28 4.70 13.70
N THR A 105 -14.51 5.34 14.84
CA THR A 105 -15.20 4.78 16.02
C THR A 105 -16.70 4.60 15.71
N TYR A 106 -17.00 4.19 14.48
CA TYR A 106 -18.31 3.87 13.94
C TYR A 106 -18.35 2.49 13.29
N SER A 107 -17.28 1.69 13.39
CA SER A 107 -17.33 0.25 13.13
C SER A 107 -17.23 -0.51 14.45
N GLN A 108 -18.40 -0.72 15.05
CA GLN A 108 -18.76 -1.94 15.77
C GLN A 108 -17.71 -2.51 16.76
N GLY A 109 -17.74 -1.98 17.99
CA GLY A 109 -17.58 -2.78 19.20
C GLY A 109 -16.16 -3.05 19.70
N ASP A 110 -15.45 -2.02 20.15
CA ASP A 110 -14.78 -2.04 21.47
C ASP A 110 -14.35 -0.60 21.83
N GLY A 111 -15.32 0.17 22.34
CA GLY A 111 -15.09 1.51 22.82
C GLY A 111 -14.41 1.49 24.18
N MET A 112 -13.09 1.35 24.22
CA MET A 112 -12.30 1.76 25.38
C MET A 112 -10.81 1.72 25.02
N ARG A 113 -10.12 2.88 25.05
CA ARG A 113 -8.74 3.03 25.59
C ARG A 113 -8.02 4.34 25.25
N ARG A 114 -8.65 5.50 25.43
CA ARG A 114 -7.87 6.74 25.63
C ARG A 114 -8.27 7.55 26.88
N ASP A 115 -9.54 7.51 27.28
CA ASP A 115 -10.00 8.26 28.46
C ASP A 115 -9.83 7.52 29.80
N PHE A 116 -9.74 6.19 29.78
CA PHE A 116 -9.65 5.37 30.99
C PHE A 116 -8.32 5.54 31.75
N LEU A 117 -7.20 5.71 31.02
CA LEU A 117 -5.88 5.89 31.63
C LEU A 117 -5.68 7.27 32.27
N ARG A 118 -6.48 8.27 31.88
CA ARG A 118 -6.48 9.60 32.53
C ARG A 118 -7.34 9.62 33.80
N SER A 119 -8.34 8.75 33.89
CA SER A 119 -9.19 8.63 35.09
C SER A 119 -8.46 7.89 36.22
N LEU A 120 -7.67 6.86 35.89
CA LEU A 120 -6.90 6.07 36.88
C LEU A 120 -5.71 6.81 37.52
N SER A 121 -5.23 7.93 36.96
CA SER A 121 -4.16 8.72 37.57
C SER A 121 -4.65 9.72 38.62
N LYS A 122 -5.96 9.96 38.73
CA LYS A 122 -6.55 10.91 39.69
C LYS A 122 -7.05 10.27 40.99
N SER A 123 -6.96 8.96 41.16
CA SER A 123 -7.57 8.24 42.30
C SER A 123 -6.59 7.44 43.18
N ARG A 124 -5.37 7.94 43.42
CA ARG A 124 -4.58 7.48 44.58
C ARG A 124 -4.72 8.49 45.74
N PRO A 125 -5.50 8.19 46.79
CA PRO A 125 -5.38 8.93 48.04
C PRO A 125 -4.01 8.61 48.68
N ALA A 126 -3.31 9.66 49.10
CA ALA A 126 -2.13 9.54 49.94
C ALA A 126 -2.57 9.06 51.33
N GLY A 127 -2.06 7.90 51.73
CA GLY A 127 -2.08 7.38 53.10
C GLY A 127 -0.66 7.10 53.52
#